data_AF-A0A7C3MEK4-F1
#
_entry.id   AF-A0A7C3MEK4-F1
#
_cell.length_a   1.000
_cell.length_b   1.000
_cell.length_c   1.000
_cell.angle_alpha   90.00
_cell.angle_beta   90.00
_cell.angle_gamma   90.00
#
_symmetry.space_group_name_H-M   'P 1'
#
loop_
_entity.id
_entity.type
_entity.pdbx_description
1 polymer ?
#
loop_
_entity_poly.entity_id
_entity_poly.type
_entity_poly.pdbx_seq_one_letter_code
_entity_poly.pdbx_strand_id
1 'polypeptide(L)'
;MKRINFLIFLLLIAIGTVLCQTQEEKEKVKKEKVITNQTLKELKGNISVMGREEEIKEEEKTGSEESSQAEVKDEKYWRNLKREIEERISQAQKKVESLKEEINTLYRDFYSIDDPARRDQIQVKIVEGTRKLEEAEKELEKAKKDLEDFLERARKEGALPGWIR
;
A
#
# COMPACT_ATOMS: atom_id res chain seq x y z
N MET A 1 19.54 19.26 44.40
CA MET A 1 18.45 18.56 43.68
C MET A 1 17.70 19.42 42.63
N LYS A 2 17.66 20.76 42.71
CA LYS A 2 16.92 21.59 41.73
C LYS A 2 17.61 21.82 40.36
N ARG A 3 18.95 21.68 40.29
CA ARG A 3 19.73 21.93 39.05
C ARG A 3 19.68 20.79 38.02
N ILE A 4 19.49 19.55 38.48
CA ILE A 4 19.43 18.35 37.61
C ILE A 4 18.08 18.29 36.88
N ASN A 5 16.98 18.61 37.56
CA ASN A 5 15.65 18.68 36.94
C ASN A 5 15.55 19.83 35.94
N PHE A 6 16.28 20.93 36.15
CA PHE A 6 16.31 22.05 35.20
C PHE A 6 17.07 21.67 33.92
N LEU A 7 18.18 20.92 34.03
CA LEU A 7 18.93 20.40 32.88
C LEU A 7 18.14 19.38 32.06
N ILE A 8 17.38 18.49 32.71
CA ILE A 8 16.49 17.55 32.02
C ILE A 8 15.36 18.29 31.29
N PHE A 9 14.80 19.33 31.91
CA PHE A 9 13.76 20.16 31.28
C PHE A 9 14.29 20.95 30.07
N LEU A 10 15.51 21.48 30.17
CA LEU A 10 16.18 22.20 29.09
C LEU A 10 16.55 21.25 27.94
N LEU A 11 16.95 20.01 28.24
CA LEU A 11 17.23 18.97 27.25
C LEU A 11 15.96 18.49 26.52
N LEU A 12 14.81 18.41 27.21
CA LEU A 12 13.51 18.11 26.58
C LEU A 12 13.02 19.23 25.65
N ILE A 13 13.22 20.50 26.01
CA ILE A 13 12.88 21.65 25.15
C ILE A 13 13.79 21.70 23.90
N ALA A 14 15.07 21.37 24.05
CA ALA A 14 16.01 21.33 22.93
C ALA A 14 15.65 20.23 21.91
N ILE A 15 15.23 19.05 22.36
CA ILE A 15 14.75 17.97 21.46
C ILE A 15 13.46 18.37 20.73
N GLY A 16 12.53 19.04 21.42
CA GLY A 16 11.28 19.51 20.82
C GLY A 16 11.49 20.52 19.67
N THR A 17 12.56 21.33 19.73
CA THR A 17 12.84 22.34 18.69
C THR A 17 13.46 21.72 17.44
N VAL A 18 14.27 20.66 17.58
CA VAL A 18 14.90 19.94 16.45
C VAL A 18 13.89 19.11 15.66
N LEU A 19 12.84 18.58 16.32
CA LEU A 19 11.74 17.87 15.64
C LEU A 19 10.82 18.79 14.83
N CYS A 20 10.84 20.11 15.07
CA CYS A 20 9.98 21.05 14.35
C CYS A 20 10.61 21.56 13.03
N GLN A 21 11.94 21.45 12.84
CA GLN A 21 12.64 21.92 11.62
C GLN A 21 12.55 20.98 10.41
N THR A 22 11.97 19.79 10.53
CA THR A 22 11.82 18.84 9.39
C THR A 22 10.46 18.90 8.69
N GLN A 23 9.54 19.78 9.12
CA GLN A 23 8.21 19.93 8.51
C GLN A 23 8.14 21.00 7.41
N GLU A 24 9.10 21.92 7.30
CA GLU A 24 9.05 23.00 6.30
C GLU A 24 9.46 22.61 4.87
N GLU A 25 10.09 21.46 4.64
CA GLU A 25 10.43 21.02 3.27
C GLU A 25 9.31 20.22 2.58
N LYS A 26 8.24 19.83 3.26
CA LYS A 26 7.17 19.00 2.67
C LYS A 26 6.05 19.78 1.97
N GLU A 27 6.02 21.11 2.08
CA GLU A 27 5.04 21.95 1.36
C GLU A 27 5.49 22.39 -0.05
N LYS A 28 6.74 22.12 -0.45
CA LYS A 28 7.27 22.54 -1.77
C LYS A 28 7.49 21.41 -2.78
N VAL A 29 7.00 20.19 -2.52
CA VAL A 29 7.09 19.08 -3.48
C VAL A 29 5.72 18.81 -4.12
N LYS A 30 5.54 19.46 -5.28
CA LYS A 30 4.69 19.08 -6.42
C LYS A 30 3.17 19.02 -6.20
N LYS A 31 2.52 20.14 -6.56
CA LYS A 31 1.16 20.15 -7.09
C LYS A 31 1.11 19.28 -8.34
N GLU A 32 0.74 18.02 -8.18
CA GLU A 32 0.46 17.12 -9.30
C GLU A 32 -0.82 17.62 -9.97
N LYS A 33 -0.67 18.12 -11.20
CA LYS A 33 -1.74 18.71 -11.99
C LYS A 33 -2.77 17.61 -12.27
N VAL A 34 -3.89 17.65 -11.57
CA VAL A 34 -5.06 16.81 -11.80
C VAL A 34 -5.48 17.00 -13.26
N ILE A 35 -5.29 15.97 -14.09
CA ILE A 35 -5.81 15.94 -15.45
C ILE A 35 -7.31 15.70 -15.32
N THR A 36 -8.09 16.78 -15.29
CA THR A 36 -9.54 16.69 -15.43
C THR A 36 -9.89 16.46 -16.90
N ASN A 37 -11.10 15.93 -17.17
CA ASN A 37 -11.62 15.66 -18.52
C ASN A 37 -11.63 16.87 -19.47
N GLN A 38 -11.36 18.07 -18.96
CA GLN A 38 -11.18 19.30 -19.74
C GLN A 38 -9.79 19.36 -20.41
N THR A 39 -8.73 18.84 -19.78
CA THR A 39 -7.37 18.79 -20.37
C THR A 39 -7.22 17.76 -21.50
N LEU A 40 -8.17 16.82 -21.63
CA LEU A 40 -8.18 15.84 -22.72
C LEU A 40 -8.80 16.40 -24.02
N LYS A 41 -9.65 17.43 -23.93
CA LYS A 41 -10.27 18.05 -25.12
C LYS A 41 -9.31 18.92 -25.93
N GLU A 42 -8.26 19.47 -25.30
CA GLU A 42 -7.27 20.32 -25.97
C GLU A 42 -6.17 19.53 -26.71
N LEU A 43 -6.07 18.22 -26.48
CA LEU A 43 -5.11 17.32 -27.17
C LEU A 43 -5.73 16.60 -28.39
N LYS A 44 -6.87 17.07 -28.89
CA LYS A 44 -7.50 16.55 -30.10
C LYS A 44 -6.96 17.27 -31.35
N GLY A 45 -5.68 17.04 -31.67
CA GLY A 45 -5.04 17.64 -32.84
C GLY A 45 -3.81 16.87 -33.30
N ASN A 46 -3.97 16.14 -34.41
CA ASN A 46 -2.94 15.56 -35.28
C ASN A 46 -2.25 14.26 -34.81
N ILE A 47 -3.00 13.15 -34.86
CA ILE A 47 -2.43 11.84 -35.18
C ILE A 47 -2.77 11.56 -36.64
N SER A 48 -1.79 11.78 -37.53
CA SER A 48 -1.86 11.35 -38.93
C SER A 48 -1.43 9.88 -39.01
N VAL A 49 -2.38 8.96 -38.88
CA VAL A 49 -2.20 7.54 -39.22
C VAL A 49 -2.74 7.34 -40.62
N MET A 50 -1.84 7.08 -41.56
CA MET A 50 -2.16 6.62 -42.91
C MET A 50 -2.88 5.26 -42.83
N GLY A 51 -4.13 5.25 -43.30
CA GLY A 51 -4.74 4.17 -44.07
C GLY A 51 -4.94 2.80 -43.41
N ARG A 52 -6.15 2.55 -42.92
CA ARG A 52 -6.96 1.36 -43.26
C ARG A 52 -8.38 1.54 -42.70
N GLU A 53 -9.34 1.69 -43.60
CA GLU A 53 -10.78 1.67 -43.32
C GLU A 53 -11.21 0.29 -42.84
N GLU A 54 -11.95 0.26 -41.74
CA GLU A 54 -13.11 -0.63 -41.56
C GLU A 54 -14.05 0.00 -40.51
N GLU A 55 -15.32 0.08 -40.90
CA GLU A 55 -16.43 0.71 -40.18
C GLU A 55 -16.88 -0.14 -38.99
N ILE A 56 -17.07 0.49 -37.83
CA ILE A 56 -17.99 -0.02 -36.79
C ILE A 56 -18.82 1.16 -36.28
N LYS A 57 -20.14 1.06 -36.50
CA LYS A 57 -21.18 1.84 -35.84
C LYS A 57 -21.20 1.50 -34.35
N GLU A 58 -21.24 2.49 -33.48
CA GLU A 58 -22.14 2.50 -32.32
C GLU A 58 -22.23 3.90 -31.70
N GLU A 59 -23.40 4.16 -31.16
CA GLU A 59 -23.94 5.45 -30.73
C GLU A 59 -23.38 5.87 -29.36
N GLU A 60 -22.93 7.12 -29.21
CA GLU A 60 -22.74 7.74 -27.89
C GLU A 60 -23.72 8.91 -27.73
N LYS A 61 -24.78 8.66 -26.96
CA LYS A 61 -25.56 9.71 -26.29
C LYS A 61 -24.87 10.11 -24.98
N THR A 62 -24.40 11.35 -24.98
CA THR A 62 -24.69 12.41 -24.00
C THR A 62 -24.58 12.08 -22.50
N GLY A 63 -23.69 12.81 -21.80
CA GLY A 63 -23.34 12.61 -20.40
C GLY A 63 -24.20 13.28 -19.34
N SER A 64 -23.73 13.17 -18.09
CA SER A 64 -23.87 14.08 -16.92
C SER A 64 -23.08 13.42 -15.76
N GLU A 65 -22.07 14.05 -15.18
CA GLU A 65 -22.11 14.94 -14.00
C GLU A 65 -22.66 14.31 -12.70
N GLU A 66 -21.88 14.51 -11.64
CA GLU A 66 -21.97 13.94 -10.29
C GLU A 66 -23.34 14.07 -9.61
N SER A 67 -23.86 12.94 -9.11
CA SER A 67 -24.57 12.90 -7.82
C SER A 67 -24.57 11.46 -7.28
N SER A 68 -24.49 11.36 -5.97
CA SER A 68 -24.50 10.14 -5.16
C SER A 68 -25.68 9.20 -5.45
N GLN A 69 -25.54 8.35 -6.45
CA GLN A 69 -26.31 7.11 -6.57
C GLN A 69 -25.40 5.98 -6.11
N ALA A 70 -25.84 5.25 -5.09
CA ALA A 70 -25.30 3.93 -4.82
C ALA A 70 -25.56 3.09 -6.08
N GLU A 71 -24.55 3.03 -6.95
CA GLU A 71 -24.49 2.08 -8.04
C GLU A 71 -24.84 0.72 -7.44
N VAL A 72 -25.87 0.06 -7.98
CA VAL A 72 -26.39 -1.19 -7.40
C VAL A 72 -25.30 -2.24 -7.57
N LYS A 73 -24.43 -2.36 -6.56
CA LYS A 73 -23.34 -3.33 -6.51
C LYS A 73 -23.94 -4.72 -6.50
N ASP A 74 -23.65 -5.48 -7.55
CA ASP A 74 -24.16 -6.83 -7.73
C ASP A 74 -23.43 -7.84 -6.81
N GLU A 75 -23.99 -9.05 -6.70
CA GLU A 75 -23.37 -10.14 -5.93
C GLU A 75 -21.94 -10.44 -6.41
N LYS A 76 -21.73 -10.38 -7.73
CA LYS A 76 -20.45 -10.69 -8.36
C LYS A 76 -19.36 -9.70 -7.93
N TYR A 77 -19.69 -8.41 -7.83
CA TYR A 77 -18.79 -7.39 -7.32
C TYR A 77 -18.31 -7.71 -5.91
N TRP A 78 -19.24 -8.00 -4.99
CA TRP A 78 -18.91 -8.32 -3.59
C TRP A 78 -18.07 -9.58 -3.46
N ARG A 79 -18.42 -10.64 -4.21
CA ARG A 79 -17.64 -11.89 -4.23
C ARG A 79 -16.22 -11.69 -4.78
N ASN A 80 -16.08 -10.92 -5.85
CA ASN A 80 -14.78 -10.65 -6.44
C ASN A 80 -13.89 -9.85 -5.51
N LEU A 81 -14.42 -8.81 -4.84
CA LEU A 81 -13.68 -8.04 -3.85
C LEU A 81 -13.23 -8.89 -2.67
N LYS A 82 -14.12 -9.73 -2.13
CA LYS A 82 -13.75 -10.67 -1.05
C LYS A 82 -12.60 -11.58 -1.49
N ARG A 83 -12.72 -12.18 -2.67
CA ARG A 83 -11.69 -13.06 -3.25
C ARG A 83 -10.35 -12.34 -3.39
N GLU A 84 -10.34 -11.11 -3.87
CA GLU A 84 -9.12 -10.32 -4.03
C GLU A 84 -8.44 -10.04 -2.68
N ILE A 85 -9.22 -9.70 -1.65
CA ILE A 85 -8.69 -9.48 -0.30
C ILE A 85 -8.15 -10.79 0.30
N GLU A 86 -8.89 -11.89 0.18
CA GLU A 86 -8.45 -13.21 0.63
C GLU A 86 -7.16 -13.66 -0.09
N GLU A 87 -7.05 -13.39 -1.38
CA GLU A 87 -5.85 -13.67 -2.18
C GLU A 87 -4.66 -12.84 -1.70
N ARG A 88 -4.85 -11.55 -1.42
CA ARG A 88 -3.81 -10.69 -0.81
C ARG A 88 -3.36 -11.21 0.55
N ILE A 89 -4.29 -11.65 1.41
CA ILE A 89 -3.96 -12.28 2.69
C ILE A 89 -3.13 -13.55 2.47
N SER A 90 -3.56 -14.42 1.55
CA SER A 90 -2.87 -15.68 1.26
C SER A 90 -1.44 -15.44 0.74
N GLN A 91 -1.27 -14.47 -0.17
CA GLN A 91 0.04 -14.11 -0.71
C GLN A 91 0.95 -13.52 0.38
N ALA A 92 0.42 -12.64 1.24
CA ALA A 92 1.17 -12.08 2.37
C ALA A 92 1.58 -13.16 3.38
N GLN A 93 0.70 -14.11 3.69
CA GLN A 93 1.02 -15.25 4.56
C GLN A 93 2.14 -16.11 3.98
N LYS A 94 2.06 -16.46 2.68
CA LYS A 94 3.12 -17.24 2.01
C LYS A 94 4.47 -16.52 2.02
N LYS A 95 4.46 -15.20 1.84
CA LYS A 95 5.66 -14.36 1.90
C LYS A 95 6.28 -14.36 3.30
N VAL A 96 5.46 -14.22 4.34
CA VAL A 96 5.91 -14.31 5.75
C VAL A 96 6.55 -15.68 6.02
N GLU A 97 5.89 -16.76 5.61
CA GLU A 97 6.40 -18.11 5.84
C GLU A 97 7.73 -18.35 5.11
N SER A 98 7.80 -17.98 3.83
CA SER A 98 9.01 -18.11 3.02
C SER A 98 10.18 -17.33 3.62
N LEU A 99 9.95 -16.11 4.12
CA LEU A 99 10.99 -15.32 4.78
C LEU A 99 11.44 -15.94 6.10
N LYS A 100 10.52 -16.52 6.89
CA LYS A 100 10.87 -17.26 8.11
C LYS A 100 11.76 -18.46 7.81
N GLU A 101 11.42 -19.24 6.79
CA GLU A 101 12.24 -20.38 6.34
C GLU A 101 13.63 -19.95 5.85
N GLU A 102 13.71 -18.87 5.07
CA GLU A 102 14.97 -18.29 4.60
C GLU A 102 15.85 -17.86 5.78
N ILE A 103 15.30 -17.09 6.72
CA ILE A 103 16.00 -16.63 7.93
C ILE A 103 16.49 -17.83 8.76
N ASN A 104 15.65 -18.85 8.97
CA ASN A 104 16.04 -20.06 9.68
C ASN A 104 17.20 -20.79 8.99
N THR A 105 17.23 -20.78 7.65
CA THR A 105 18.35 -21.34 6.87
C THR A 105 19.61 -20.52 7.05
N LEU A 106 19.52 -19.18 6.99
CA LEU A 106 20.66 -18.30 7.25
C LEU A 106 21.22 -18.46 8.67
N TYR A 107 20.36 -18.67 9.68
CA TYR A 107 20.82 -18.97 11.03
C TYR A 107 21.58 -20.30 11.10
N ARG A 108 21.09 -21.36 10.43
CA ARG A 108 21.81 -22.64 10.35
C ARG A 108 23.19 -22.45 9.70
N ASP A 109 23.23 -21.72 8.60
CA ASP A 109 24.48 -21.42 7.89
C ASP A 109 25.45 -20.63 8.78
N PHE A 110 24.95 -19.61 9.49
CA PHE A 110 25.74 -18.78 10.39
C PHE A 110 26.48 -19.61 11.45
N TYR A 111 25.80 -20.59 12.06
CA TYR A 111 26.43 -21.46 13.07
C TYR A 111 27.29 -22.57 12.48
N SER A 112 27.17 -22.86 11.18
CA SER A 112 27.94 -23.90 10.50
C SER A 112 29.30 -23.44 9.95
N ILE A 113 29.55 -22.12 9.91
CA ILE A 113 30.70 -21.52 9.23
C ILE A 113 31.70 -20.95 10.23
N ASP A 114 32.96 -21.30 10.04
CA ASP A 114 34.08 -20.83 10.87
C ASP A 114 34.76 -19.56 10.31
N ASP A 115 34.64 -19.28 9.01
CA ASP A 115 35.22 -18.09 8.38
C ASP A 115 34.51 -16.80 8.82
N PRO A 116 35.20 -15.85 9.50
CA PRO A 116 34.61 -14.62 9.98
C PRO A 116 34.01 -13.74 8.88
N ALA A 117 34.67 -13.63 7.72
CA ALA A 117 34.20 -12.74 6.66
C ALA A 117 32.86 -13.23 6.07
N ARG A 118 32.73 -14.54 5.87
CA ARG A 118 31.48 -15.16 5.42
C ARG A 118 30.39 -15.08 6.49
N ARG A 119 30.73 -15.22 7.77
CA ARG A 119 29.78 -15.04 8.88
C ARG A 119 29.18 -13.64 8.92
N ASP A 120 30.02 -12.60 8.75
CA ASP A 120 29.55 -11.21 8.74
C ASP A 120 28.56 -10.96 7.60
N GLN A 121 28.82 -11.51 6.41
CA GLN A 121 27.90 -11.42 5.27
C GLN A 121 26.54 -12.08 5.56
N ILE A 122 26.54 -13.24 6.22
CA ILE A 122 25.30 -13.92 6.61
C ILE A 122 24.56 -13.12 7.68
N GLN A 123 25.27 -12.53 8.64
CA GLN A 123 24.66 -11.66 9.65
C GLN A 123 23.94 -10.47 9.02
N VAL A 124 24.53 -9.82 8.02
CA VAL A 124 23.86 -8.75 7.26
C VAL A 124 22.58 -9.26 6.60
N LYS A 125 22.62 -10.42 5.94
CA LYS A 125 21.44 -11.04 5.32
C LYS A 125 20.35 -11.38 6.34
N ILE A 126 20.70 -11.83 7.54
CA ILE A 126 19.74 -12.10 8.62
C ILE A 126 19.04 -10.81 9.04
N VAL A 127 19.78 -9.72 9.22
CA VAL A 127 19.21 -8.40 9.57
C VAL A 127 18.27 -7.91 8.46
N GLU A 128 18.70 -7.98 7.20
CA GLU A 128 17.86 -7.61 6.06
C GLU A 128 16.61 -8.49 5.94
N GLY A 129 16.75 -9.80 6.13
CA GLY A 129 15.65 -10.76 6.12
C GLY A 129 14.63 -10.45 7.21
N THR A 130 15.11 -10.15 8.43
CA THR A 130 14.26 -9.79 9.57
C THR A 130 13.50 -8.50 9.31
N ARG A 131 14.15 -7.48 8.73
CA ARG A 131 13.49 -6.24 8.31
C ARG A 131 12.39 -6.50 7.28
N LYS A 132 12.66 -7.33 6.27
CA LYS A 132 11.66 -7.73 5.25
C LYS A 132 10.51 -8.52 5.87
N LEU A 133 10.81 -9.36 6.86
CA LEU A 133 9.80 -10.13 7.59
C LEU A 133 8.84 -9.21 8.35
N GLU A 134 9.37 -8.23 9.09
CA GLU A 134 8.55 -7.24 9.79
C GLU A 134 7.66 -6.43 8.83
N GLU A 135 8.17 -6.07 7.66
CA GLU A 135 7.38 -5.42 6.60
C GLU A 135 6.27 -6.33 6.07
N ALA A 136 6.57 -7.60 5.82
CA ALA A 136 5.59 -8.58 5.36
C ALA A 136 4.51 -8.88 6.42
N GLU A 137 4.88 -8.91 7.70
CA GLU A 137 3.93 -9.08 8.80
C GLU A 137 3.00 -7.85 8.95
N LYS A 138 3.53 -6.64 8.76
CA LYS A 138 2.71 -5.41 8.70
C LYS A 138 1.75 -5.42 7.51
N GLU A 139 2.22 -5.90 6.35
CA GLU A 139 1.39 -6.05 5.14
C GLU A 139 0.26 -7.06 5.35
N LEU A 140 0.57 -8.21 5.99
CA LEU A 140 -0.42 -9.21 6.37
C LEU A 140 -1.48 -8.64 7.32
N GLU A 141 -1.04 -7.93 8.36
CA GLU A 141 -1.94 -7.30 9.32
C GLU A 141 -2.84 -6.26 8.67
N LYS A 142 -2.28 -5.45 7.76
CA LYS A 142 -3.07 -4.51 6.95
C LYS A 142 -4.10 -5.23 6.08
N ALA A 143 -3.73 -6.33 5.42
CA ALA A 143 -4.65 -7.09 4.58
C ALA A 143 -5.81 -7.72 5.40
N LYS A 144 -5.55 -8.14 6.64
CA LYS A 144 -6.60 -8.60 7.56
C LYS A 144 -7.55 -7.46 7.96
N LYS A 145 -7.02 -6.28 8.24
CA LYS A 145 -7.85 -5.09 8.51
C LYS A 145 -8.67 -4.69 7.29
N ASP A 146 -8.09 -4.75 6.09
CA ASP A 146 -8.81 -4.50 4.84
C ASP A 146 -10.03 -5.45 4.71
N LEU A 147 -9.92 -6.71 5.17
CA LEU A 147 -11.03 -7.67 5.21
C LEU A 147 -12.09 -7.27 6.24
N GLU A 148 -11.71 -6.88 7.45
CA GLU A 148 -12.63 -6.41 8.48
C GLU A 148 -13.40 -5.16 8.01
N ASP A 149 -12.69 -4.18 7.48
CA ASP A 149 -13.25 -2.95 6.90
C ASP A 149 -14.15 -3.23 5.69
N PHE A 150 -13.83 -4.25 4.90
CA PHE A 150 -14.69 -4.73 3.82
C PHE A 150 -16.01 -5.30 4.36
N LEU A 151 -15.97 -6.13 5.40
CA LEU A 151 -17.17 -6.68 6.02
C LEU A 151 -18.04 -5.57 6.63
N GLU A 152 -17.43 -4.55 7.22
CA GLU A 152 -18.15 -3.38 7.72
C GLU A 152 -18.81 -2.57 6.60
N ARG A 153 -18.06 -2.27 5.52
CA ARG A 153 -18.60 -1.55 4.36
C ARG A 153 -19.73 -2.31 3.70
N ALA A 154 -19.58 -3.62 3.52
CA ALA A 154 -20.61 -4.44 2.92
C ALA A 154 -21.91 -4.43 3.75
N ARG A 155 -21.81 -4.45 5.09
CA ARG A 155 -22.97 -4.26 5.99
C ARG A 155 -23.61 -2.88 5.84
N LYS A 156 -22.80 -1.81 5.77
CA LYS A 156 -23.28 -0.42 5.64
C LYS A 156 -23.96 -0.17 4.29
N GLU A 157 -23.45 -0.78 3.23
CA GLU A 157 -23.96 -0.65 1.86
C GLU A 157 -25.11 -1.62 1.55
N GLY A 158 -25.56 -2.41 2.53
CA GLY A 158 -26.74 -3.27 2.40
C GLY A 158 -26.49 -4.57 1.63
N ALA A 159 -25.25 -5.01 1.51
CA ALA A 159 -24.94 -6.30 0.90
C ALA A 159 -25.54 -7.44 1.74
N LEU A 160 -26.23 -8.37 1.07
CA LEU A 160 -26.86 -9.51 1.74
C LEU A 160 -25.78 -10.44 2.32
N PRO A 161 -25.98 -10.98 3.55
CA PRO A 161 -24.99 -11.84 4.19
C PRO A 161 -24.70 -13.14 3.40
N GLY A 162 -25.62 -13.57 2.54
CA GLY A 162 -25.43 -14.74 1.66
C GLY A 162 -24.38 -14.54 0.57
N TRP A 163 -24.08 -13.28 0.20
CA TRP A 163 -23.08 -12.96 -0.82
C TRP A 163 -21.65 -12.97 -0.28
N ILE A 164 -21.49 -12.81 1.04
CA ILE A 164 -20.21 -12.55 1.71
C ILE A 164 -19.70 -13.75 2.53
N ARG A 165 -20.54 -14.76 2.78
CA ARG A 165 -20.07 -16.01 3.42
C ARG A 165 -19.00 -16.71 2.58
#